data_AF-A0A1D1Z0M6-F1
#
_entry.id   AF-A0A1D1Z0M6-F1
#
_cell.length_a   1.000
_cell.length_b   1.000
_cell.length_c   1.000
_cell.angle_alpha   90.00
_cell.angle_beta   90.00
_cell.angle_gamma   90.00
#
_symmetry.space_group_name_H-M   'P 1'
#
loop_
_entity.id
_entity.type
_entity.pdbx_description
1 polymer ?
#
loop_
_entity_poly.entity_id
_entity_poly.type
_entity_poly.pdbx_seq_one_letter_code
_entity_poly.pdbx_strand_id
1 'polypeptide(L)'
;RILVYWGRSENAYSSGHTLFWVAAADALISTGLADLGYIYVNIDDCWSATVRNLKGDLVPDPKSFPSGIKALADYIHERDLKLGIYSDAGAFTCQVRPGSLFHEKLDAELFASWGVDYLKYDNCFNLGIKPEERY
;
A
#
# COMPACT_ATOMS: atom_id res chain seq x y z
N ARG A 1 -17.53 -2.10 -3.20
CA ARG A 1 -17.37 -2.70 -1.86
C ARG A 1 -15.89 -2.98 -1.65
N ILE A 2 -15.37 -2.84 -0.44
CA ILE A 2 -13.94 -3.08 -0.17
C ILE A 2 -13.84 -4.40 0.58
N LEU A 3 -13.21 -5.40 -0.03
CA LEU A 3 -12.68 -6.54 0.71
C LEU A 3 -11.25 -6.16 1.07
N VAL A 4 -11.03 -5.67 2.28
CA VAL A 4 -9.66 -5.40 2.74
C VAL A 4 -9.04 -6.75 3.07
N TYR A 5 -8.20 -7.26 2.17
CA TYR A 5 -7.34 -8.37 2.51
C TYR A 5 -6.20 -7.82 3.39
N TRP A 6 -6.34 -7.96 4.70
CA TRP A 6 -5.31 -7.56 5.68
C TRP A 6 -4.13 -8.52 5.63
N GLY A 7 -3.28 -8.37 4.62
CA GLY A 7 -1.95 -8.97 4.60
C GLY A 7 -0.92 -7.97 5.11
N ARG A 8 -0.43 -8.14 6.35
CA ARG A 8 0.89 -7.57 6.69
C ARG A 8 1.92 -8.31 5.83
N SER A 9 2.94 -7.63 5.32
CA SER A 9 4.07 -8.35 4.69
C SER A 9 4.71 -9.39 5.62
N GLU A 10 4.53 -9.22 6.94
CA GLU A 10 4.93 -10.15 8.00
C GLU A 10 4.11 -11.46 8.04
N ASN A 11 2.88 -11.49 7.54
CA ASN A 11 2.14 -12.76 7.39
C ASN A 11 2.50 -13.49 6.08
N ALA A 12 3.40 -12.92 5.28
CA ALA A 12 3.82 -13.42 3.97
C ALA A 12 5.28 -13.92 3.95
N TYR A 13 5.89 -14.25 5.11
CA TYR A 13 7.30 -14.69 5.27
C TYR A 13 7.69 -16.02 4.57
N SER A 14 6.98 -16.46 3.54
CA SER A 14 7.38 -17.57 2.68
C SER A 14 7.54 -17.10 1.23
N SER A 15 8.78 -16.76 0.84
CA SER A 15 9.38 -16.85 -0.51
C SER A 15 8.52 -16.61 -1.78
N GLY A 16 7.45 -15.79 -1.74
CA GLY A 16 6.54 -15.57 -2.87
C GLY A 16 5.66 -14.31 -2.74
N HIS A 17 6.24 -13.18 -2.36
CA HIS A 17 5.48 -12.02 -1.85
C HIS A 17 4.68 -11.24 -2.92
N THR A 18 5.20 -11.05 -4.14
CA THR A 18 4.37 -10.53 -5.26
C THR A 18 3.25 -11.51 -5.61
N LEU A 19 3.51 -12.82 -5.47
CA LEU A 19 2.52 -13.84 -5.79
C LEU A 19 1.30 -13.75 -4.87
N PHE A 20 1.45 -13.25 -3.64
CA PHE A 20 0.32 -13.07 -2.74
C PHE A 20 -0.70 -12.05 -3.28
N TRP A 21 -0.26 -10.85 -3.66
CA TRP A 21 -1.16 -9.80 -4.15
C TRP A 21 -1.79 -10.16 -5.49
N VAL A 22 -0.99 -10.79 -6.34
CA VAL A 22 -1.44 -11.37 -7.61
C VAL A 22 -2.50 -12.45 -7.37
N ALA A 23 -2.25 -13.41 -6.47
CA ALA A 23 -3.20 -14.46 -6.15
C ALA A 23 -4.48 -13.91 -5.49
N ALA A 24 -4.38 -12.87 -4.67
CA ALA A 24 -5.54 -12.19 -4.10
C ALA A 24 -6.40 -11.54 -5.18
N ALA A 25 -5.77 -10.87 -6.16
CA ALA A 25 -6.46 -10.29 -7.32
C ALA A 25 -7.16 -11.38 -8.17
N ASP A 26 -6.44 -12.45 -8.51
CA ASP A 26 -7.00 -13.58 -9.26
C ASP A 26 -8.11 -14.31 -8.48
N ALA A 27 -8.03 -14.37 -7.15
CA ALA A 27 -9.07 -14.93 -6.29
C ALA A 27 -10.35 -14.08 -6.33
N LEU A 28 -10.26 -12.76 -6.33
CA LEU A 28 -11.44 -11.89 -6.45
C LEU A 28 -12.23 -12.18 -7.75
N ILE A 29 -11.54 -12.45 -8.84
CA ILE A 29 -12.14 -12.77 -10.14
C ILE A 29 -12.70 -14.19 -10.14
N SER A 30 -11.85 -15.18 -9.85
CA SER A 30 -12.19 -16.60 -9.97
C SER A 30 -13.29 -17.05 -9.01
N THR A 31 -13.47 -16.36 -7.87
CA THR A 31 -14.56 -16.64 -6.92
C THR A 31 -15.85 -15.86 -7.23
N GLY A 32 -15.85 -14.97 -8.21
CA GLY A 32 -16.99 -14.09 -8.54
C GLY A 32 -17.20 -12.93 -7.58
N LEU A 33 -16.27 -12.67 -6.65
CA LEU A 33 -16.36 -11.54 -5.73
C LEU A 33 -16.23 -10.20 -6.45
N ALA A 34 -15.43 -10.13 -7.50
CA ALA A 34 -15.30 -8.94 -8.35
C ALA A 34 -16.66 -8.53 -8.94
N ASP A 35 -17.44 -9.50 -9.44
CA ASP A 35 -18.80 -9.28 -9.98
C ASP A 35 -19.80 -8.77 -8.93
N LEU A 36 -19.55 -9.08 -7.65
CA LEU A 36 -20.31 -8.56 -6.51
C LEU A 36 -19.80 -7.19 -6.02
N GLY A 37 -18.85 -6.59 -6.74
CA GLY A 37 -18.31 -5.27 -6.50
C GLY A 37 -17.16 -5.22 -5.49
N TYR A 38 -16.52 -6.34 -5.17
CA TYR A 38 -15.28 -6.36 -4.38
C TYR A 38 -14.08 -6.18 -5.31
N ILE A 39 -13.75 -4.92 -5.61
CA ILE A 39 -12.79 -4.57 -6.67
C ILE A 39 -11.46 -4.01 -6.15
N TYR A 40 -11.30 -3.84 -4.83
CA TYR A 40 -10.09 -3.26 -4.25
C TYR A 40 -9.19 -4.36 -3.68
N VAL A 41 -7.92 -4.35 -4.07
CA VAL A 41 -6.83 -5.08 -3.44
C VAL A 41 -6.00 -4.04 -2.69
N ASN A 42 -6.01 -4.08 -1.35
CA ASN A 42 -5.38 -3.05 -0.53
C ASN A 42 -4.15 -3.59 0.18
N ILE A 43 -3.01 -2.94 -0.03
CA ILE A 43 -1.77 -3.19 0.71
C ILE A 43 -1.85 -2.43 2.04
N ASP A 44 -1.58 -3.13 3.15
CA ASP A 44 -1.53 -2.53 4.48
C ASP A 44 -0.07 -2.23 4.92
N ASP A 45 0.15 -1.98 6.21
CA ASP A 45 1.47 -1.67 6.76
C ASP A 45 2.55 -2.73 6.42
N CYS A 46 3.81 -2.35 6.61
CA CYS A 46 5.02 -3.15 6.35
C CYS A 46 5.35 -3.39 4.87
N TRP A 47 4.74 -2.68 3.92
CA TRP A 47 5.06 -2.80 2.49
C TRP A 47 6.36 -2.12 2.08
N SER A 48 6.77 -1.08 2.82
CA SER A 48 7.96 -0.28 2.50
C SER A 48 9.21 -0.79 3.21
N ALA A 49 10.37 -0.38 2.69
CA ALA A 49 11.64 -0.42 3.40
C ALA A 49 11.58 0.38 4.71
N THR A 50 12.54 0.12 5.60
CA THR A 50 12.69 0.81 6.90
C THR A 50 13.10 2.26 6.77
N VAL A 51 13.62 2.69 5.62
CA VAL A 51 14.14 4.03 5.38
C VAL A 51 13.71 4.53 4.00
N ARG A 52 13.51 5.84 3.90
CA ARG A 52 13.33 6.54 2.62
C ARG A 52 14.63 6.48 1.81
N ASN A 53 14.54 6.62 0.48
CA ASN A 53 15.73 6.75 -0.36
C ASN A 53 16.40 8.14 -0.17
N LEU A 54 17.53 8.35 -0.86
CA LEU A 54 18.27 9.63 -0.81
C LEU A 54 17.49 10.84 -1.35
N LYS A 55 16.41 10.63 -2.10
CA LYS A 55 15.53 11.68 -2.61
C LYS A 55 14.38 12.00 -1.65
N GLY A 56 14.24 11.22 -0.57
CA GLY A 56 13.13 11.33 0.37
C GLY A 56 11.92 10.46 0.02
N ASP A 57 11.97 9.65 -1.03
CA ASP A 57 10.81 8.84 -1.44
C ASP A 57 10.66 7.59 -0.56
N LEU A 58 9.42 7.16 -0.36
CA LEU A 58 9.11 5.82 0.13
C LEU A 58 9.58 4.77 -0.88
N VAL A 59 10.16 3.68 -0.38
CA VAL A 59 10.69 2.60 -1.21
C VAL A 59 9.95 1.30 -0.86
N PRO A 60 9.35 0.59 -1.81
CA PRO A 60 8.79 -0.74 -1.55
C PRO A 60 9.89 -1.71 -1.08
N ASP A 61 9.59 -2.60 -0.14
CA ASP A 61 10.54 -3.64 0.26
C ASP A 61 10.87 -4.53 -0.97
N PRO A 62 12.15 -4.62 -1.41
CA PRO A 62 12.49 -5.26 -2.67
C PRO A 62 12.35 -6.79 -2.63
N LYS A 63 12.29 -7.39 -1.44
CA LYS A 63 11.99 -8.83 -1.30
C LYS A 63 10.50 -9.08 -1.51
N SER A 64 9.68 -8.14 -1.03
CA SER A 64 8.23 -8.23 -1.10
C SER A 64 7.66 -7.80 -2.45
N PHE A 65 8.27 -6.78 -3.04
CA PHE A 65 7.89 -6.15 -4.31
C PHE A 65 9.09 -6.06 -5.27
N PRO A 66 9.67 -7.19 -5.71
CA PRO A 66 10.83 -7.22 -6.63
C PRO A 66 10.61 -6.45 -7.93
N SER A 67 9.37 -6.35 -8.42
CA SER A 67 8.99 -5.58 -9.62
C SER A 67 8.45 -4.18 -9.30
N GLY A 68 8.40 -3.80 -8.01
CA GLY A 68 7.84 -2.53 -7.54
C GLY A 68 6.31 -2.49 -7.51
N ILE A 69 5.77 -1.41 -6.91
CA ILE A 69 4.33 -1.22 -6.74
C ILE A 69 3.63 -0.91 -8.06
N LYS A 70 4.27 -0.14 -8.96
CA LYS A 70 3.68 0.18 -10.26
C LYS A 70 3.36 -1.08 -11.08
N ALA A 71 4.29 -2.04 -11.15
CA ALA A 71 4.06 -3.29 -11.88
C ALA A 71 2.88 -4.09 -11.30
N LEU A 72 2.69 -4.04 -9.97
CA LEU A 72 1.53 -4.65 -9.32
C LEU A 72 0.24 -3.88 -9.64
N ALA A 73 0.27 -2.56 -9.66
CA ALA A 73 -0.87 -1.73 -10.05
C ALA A 73 -1.32 -2.04 -11.48
N ASP A 74 -0.37 -2.04 -12.44
CA ASP A 74 -0.63 -2.36 -13.84
C ASP A 74 -1.32 -3.74 -13.97
N TYR A 75 -0.81 -4.77 -13.27
CA TYR A 75 -1.38 -6.12 -13.25
C TYR A 75 -2.83 -6.16 -12.70
N ILE A 76 -3.09 -5.40 -11.64
CA ILE A 76 -4.42 -5.31 -11.00
C ILE A 76 -5.39 -4.57 -11.92
N HIS A 77 -4.95 -3.50 -12.57
CA HIS A 77 -5.78 -2.71 -13.49
C HIS A 77 -6.16 -3.47 -14.76
N GLU A 78 -5.29 -4.33 -15.29
CA GLU A 78 -5.60 -5.24 -16.41
C GLU A 78 -6.78 -6.19 -16.13
N ARG A 79 -7.18 -6.32 -14.87
CA ARG A 79 -8.27 -7.17 -14.38
C ARG A 79 -9.51 -6.38 -13.95
N ASP A 80 -9.59 -5.10 -14.29
CA ASP A 80 -10.65 -4.18 -13.85
C ASP A 80 -10.77 -4.05 -12.31
N LEU A 81 -9.68 -4.34 -11.60
CA LEU A 81 -9.55 -4.15 -10.16
C LEU A 81 -8.82 -2.83 -9.84
N LYS A 82 -8.76 -2.49 -8.56
CA LYS A 82 -8.17 -1.25 -8.03
C LYS A 82 -7.14 -1.55 -6.95
N LEU A 83 -6.02 -0.83 -6.95
CA LEU A 83 -4.96 -1.00 -5.96
C LEU A 83 -5.05 0.08 -4.87
N GLY A 84 -5.12 -0.34 -3.62
CA GLY A 84 -4.91 0.54 -2.46
C GLY A 84 -3.54 0.39 -1.84
N ILE A 85 -3.04 1.46 -1.24
CA ILE A 85 -1.80 1.49 -0.46
C ILE A 85 -2.05 2.06 0.94
N TYR A 86 -1.04 1.91 1.80
CA TYR A 86 -1.07 2.36 3.19
C TYR A 86 0.01 3.40 3.45
N SER A 87 -0.34 4.43 4.23
CA SER A 87 0.62 5.27 4.93
C SER A 87 0.03 5.72 6.27
N ASP A 88 0.78 6.55 7.00
CA ASP A 88 0.42 7.06 8.32
C ASP A 88 0.61 8.58 8.37
N ALA A 89 -0.34 9.27 9.00
CA ALA A 89 -0.30 10.70 9.34
C ALA A 89 0.66 11.00 10.51
N GLY A 90 1.73 10.23 10.64
CA GLY A 90 2.76 10.36 11.67
C GLY A 90 4.16 10.27 11.10
N ALA A 91 5.15 10.48 11.96
CA ALA A 91 6.55 10.34 11.57
C ALA A 91 6.91 8.89 11.18
N PHE A 92 6.19 7.92 11.76
CA PHE A 92 6.31 6.51 11.46
C PHE A 92 4.92 5.86 11.37
N THR A 93 4.83 4.76 10.64
CA THR A 93 3.68 3.87 10.67
C THR A 93 3.58 3.14 12.01
N CYS A 94 2.45 2.49 12.29
CA CYS A 94 2.28 1.70 13.51
C CYS A 94 3.32 0.57 13.65
N GLN A 95 3.89 0.06 12.55
CA GLN A 95 4.99 -0.92 12.54
C GLN A 95 6.38 -0.29 12.31
N VAL A 96 6.52 1.01 12.59
CA VAL A 96 7.81 1.72 12.60
C VAL A 96 8.50 1.71 11.21
N ARG A 97 7.70 1.84 10.15
CA ARG A 97 8.17 2.23 8.81
C ARG A 97 8.07 3.75 8.65
N PRO A 98 8.74 4.38 7.67
CA PRO A 98 8.58 5.82 7.44
C PRO A 98 7.11 6.19 7.18
N GLY A 99 6.56 7.12 7.98
CA GLY A 99 5.23 7.68 7.77
C GLY A 99 5.27 8.92 6.87
N SER A 100 4.11 9.48 6.54
CA SER A 100 3.97 10.57 5.56
C SER A 100 3.91 11.96 6.18
N LEU A 101 3.97 12.10 7.51
CA LEU A 101 3.98 13.41 8.15
C LEU A 101 5.14 14.28 7.61
N PHE A 102 4.82 15.50 7.18
CA PHE A 102 5.69 16.47 6.49
C PHE A 102 6.20 16.04 5.10
N HIS A 103 5.68 14.95 4.54
CA HIS A 103 6.01 14.43 3.21
C HIS A 103 4.74 14.16 2.38
N GLU A 104 3.59 14.69 2.79
CA GLU A 104 2.26 14.32 2.29
C GLU A 104 2.16 14.55 0.78
N LYS A 105 2.61 15.71 0.31
CA LYS A 105 2.60 16.06 -1.11
C LYS A 105 3.52 15.13 -1.92
N LEU A 106 4.74 14.90 -1.43
CA LEU A 106 5.71 14.04 -2.10
C LEU A 106 5.19 12.60 -2.21
N ASP A 107 4.66 12.07 -1.11
CA ASP A 107 4.15 10.70 -1.06
C ASP A 107 2.87 10.54 -1.90
N ALA A 108 1.98 11.54 -1.92
CA ALA A 108 0.80 11.53 -2.77
C ALA A 108 1.17 11.54 -4.27
N GLU A 109 2.15 12.36 -4.68
CA GLU A 109 2.67 12.37 -6.05
C GLU A 109 3.32 11.03 -6.41
N LEU A 110 4.05 10.43 -5.48
CA LEU A 110 4.66 9.12 -5.66
C LEU A 110 3.62 8.01 -5.84
N PHE A 111 2.59 7.97 -4.99
CA PHE A 111 1.50 6.99 -5.08
C PHE A 111 0.72 7.14 -6.39
N ALA A 112 0.44 8.38 -6.80
CA ALA A 112 -0.18 8.67 -8.08
C ALA A 112 0.70 8.19 -9.25
N SER A 113 2.03 8.37 -9.18
CA SER A 113 2.96 7.91 -10.21
C SER A 113 3.00 6.39 -10.37
N TRP A 114 2.62 5.64 -9.33
CA TRP A 114 2.50 4.18 -9.36
C TRP A 114 1.12 3.69 -9.81
N GLY A 115 0.13 4.57 -9.95
CA GLY A 115 -1.25 4.19 -10.30
C GLY A 115 -2.09 3.68 -9.12
N VAL A 116 -1.80 4.11 -7.89
CA VAL A 116 -2.62 3.76 -6.73
C VAL A 116 -3.99 4.45 -6.79
N ASP A 117 -5.07 3.71 -6.48
CA ASP A 117 -6.46 4.16 -6.50
C ASP A 117 -7.02 4.55 -5.12
N TYR A 118 -6.38 4.12 -4.05
CA TYR A 118 -6.89 4.25 -2.69
C TYR A 118 -5.74 4.38 -1.69
N LEU A 119 -5.89 5.27 -0.70
CA LEU A 119 -4.96 5.41 0.41
C LEU A 119 -5.68 5.13 1.72
N LYS A 120 -5.20 4.13 2.47
CA LYS A 120 -5.46 4.02 3.90
C LYS A 120 -4.45 4.91 4.63
N TYR A 121 -4.92 5.87 5.41
CA TYR A 121 -4.09 6.83 6.13
C TYR A 121 -4.28 6.68 7.64
N ASP A 122 -3.31 6.05 8.30
CA ASP A 122 -3.33 5.76 9.73
C ASP A 122 -2.84 6.95 10.57
N ASN A 123 -2.71 6.77 11.88
CA ASN A 123 -2.48 7.89 12.80
C ASN A 123 -1.53 7.61 13.98
N CYS A 124 -0.65 6.61 13.86
CA CYS A 124 0.41 6.35 14.85
C CYS A 124 1.48 7.46 14.80
N PHE A 125 2.32 7.60 15.84
CA PHE A 125 3.45 8.55 15.86
C PHE A 125 3.15 9.99 15.37
N ASN A 126 1.94 10.49 15.60
CA ASN A 126 1.44 11.79 15.11
C ASN A 126 2.03 13.04 15.80
N LEU A 127 3.02 12.85 16.68
CA LEU A 127 3.71 13.90 17.45
C LEU A 127 2.79 14.78 18.32
N GLY A 128 1.53 14.36 18.54
CA GLY A 128 0.52 15.18 19.23
C GLY A 128 0.05 16.40 18.43
N ILE A 129 0.41 16.50 17.15
CA ILE A 129 -0.03 17.59 16.27
C ILE A 129 -1.51 17.38 15.93
N LYS A 130 -2.28 18.46 15.98
CA LYS A 130 -3.72 18.41 15.70
C LYS A 130 -3.98 17.91 14.26
N PRO A 131 -5.01 17.09 14.02
CA PRO A 131 -5.34 16.59 12.68
C PRO A 131 -5.41 17.69 11.61
N GLU A 132 -6.02 18.83 11.93
CA GLU A 132 -6.23 19.95 11.01
C GLU A 132 -4.93 20.65 10.57
N GLU A 133 -3.84 20.42 11.31
CA GLU A 133 -2.51 20.95 10.99
C GLU A 133 -1.67 19.94 10.18
N ARG A 134 -2.11 18.68 10.05
CA ARG A 134 -1.39 17.60 9.36
C ARG A 134 -1.91 17.31 7.96
N TYR A 135 -3.19 17.57 7.68
CA TYR A 135 -3.82 17.35 6.37
C TYR A 135 -5.04 18.25 6.16
#